data_AF-D6YUL5-F1
#
_entry.id   AF-D6YUL5-F1
#
_cell.length_a   1.000
_cell.length_b   1.000
_cell.length_c   1.000
_cell.angle_alpha   90.00
_cell.angle_beta   90.00
_cell.angle_gamma   90.00
#
_symmetry.space_group_name_H-M   'P 1'
#
loop_
_entity.id
_entity.type
_entity.pdbx_description
1 polymer ?
#
loop_
_entity_poly.entity_id
_entity_poly.type
_entity_poly.pdbx_seq_one_letter_code
_entity_poly.pdbx_strand_id
1 'polypeptide(L)'
;MVKIMVMLTLDSVRKVFLDVIEEKKSFGEASRWASEMIEKDERGLLEFDPKEDISTIFSGLTYLLGVDLEESPGVYFHSIQNVKDEYNELFY
;
A
#
# COMPACT_ATOMS: atom_id res chain seq x y z
N MET A 1 20.77 -19.09 -10.43
CA MET A 1 19.44 -18.91 -9.81
C MET A 1 18.74 -17.80 -10.58
N VAL A 2 17.52 -18.01 -11.05
CA VAL A 2 16.72 -16.97 -11.72
C VAL A 2 16.06 -16.12 -10.64
N LYS A 3 16.34 -14.83 -10.61
CA LYS A 3 15.68 -13.87 -9.71
C LYS A 3 14.31 -13.54 -10.31
N ILE A 4 13.21 -13.96 -9.67
CA ILE A 4 11.87 -13.58 -10.12
C ILE A 4 11.60 -12.17 -9.62
N MET A 5 11.29 -11.27 -10.55
CA MET A 5 11.05 -9.86 -10.28
C MET A 5 9.54 -9.61 -10.27
N VAL A 6 9.06 -8.86 -9.28
CA VAL A 6 7.67 -8.45 -9.15
C VAL A 6 7.53 -7.06 -9.72
N MET A 7 6.59 -6.87 -10.64
CA MET A 7 6.25 -5.55 -11.17
C MET A 7 5.15 -4.94 -10.31
N LEU A 8 5.38 -3.73 -9.80
CA LEU A 8 4.41 -2.96 -9.05
C LEU A 8 4.02 -1.70 -9.82
N THR A 9 2.73 -1.56 -10.07
CA THR A 9 2.15 -0.44 -10.80
C THR A 9 1.35 0.46 -9.88
N LEU A 10 1.10 1.70 -10.33
CA LEU A 10 0.21 2.63 -9.63
C LEU A 10 -1.19 2.03 -9.42
N ASP A 11 -1.71 1.33 -10.42
CA ASP A 11 -3.02 0.66 -10.33
C ASP A 11 -3.04 -0.47 -9.31
N SER A 12 -1.90 -1.14 -9.07
CA SER A 12 -1.80 -2.16 -8.02
C SER A 12 -2.00 -1.53 -6.63
N VAL A 13 -1.41 -0.35 -6.40
CA VAL A 13 -1.58 0.40 -5.14
C VAL A 13 -3.01 0.92 -5.02
N ARG A 14 -3.54 1.57 -6.07
CA ARG A 14 -4.93 2.04 -6.12
C ARG A 14 -5.92 0.93 -5.77
N LYS A 15 -5.71 -0.26 -6.33
CA LYS A 15 -6.55 -1.41 -6.05
C LYS A 15 -6.57 -1.76 -4.56
N VAL A 16 -5.42 -1.73 -3.88
CA VAL A 16 -5.37 -2.03 -2.45
C VAL A 16 -6.09 -0.97 -1.61
N PHE A 17 -5.94 0.31 -1.95
CA PHE A 17 -6.73 1.37 -1.32
C PHE A 17 -8.23 1.14 -1.52
N LEU A 18 -8.67 0.88 -2.75
CA LEU A 18 -10.08 0.63 -3.06
C LEU A 18 -10.61 -0.61 -2.33
N ASP A 19 -9.85 -1.70 -2.29
CA ASP A 19 -10.23 -2.91 -1.55
C ASP A 19 -10.38 -2.63 -0.04
N VAL A 20 -9.56 -1.74 0.54
CA VAL A 20 -9.72 -1.28 1.94
C VAL A 20 -10.96 -0.38 2.10
N ILE A 21 -11.15 0.58 1.21
CA ILE A 21 -12.28 1.53 1.22
C ILE A 21 -13.62 0.82 1.09
N GLU A 22 -13.68 -0.24 0.29
CA GLU A 22 -14.85 -1.09 0.07
C GLU A 22 -14.95 -2.21 1.12
N GLU A 23 -14.09 -2.20 2.13
CA GLU A 23 -14.04 -3.17 3.24
C GLU A 23 -13.86 -4.63 2.76
N LYS A 24 -13.33 -4.83 1.55
CA LYS A 24 -12.95 -6.14 0.99
C LYS A 24 -11.60 -6.64 1.50
N LYS A 25 -10.78 -5.72 1.99
CA LYS A 25 -9.49 -5.97 2.62
C LYS A 25 -9.42 -5.22 3.94
N SER A 26 -9.04 -5.91 5.00
CA SER A 26 -8.81 -5.29 6.31
C SER A 26 -7.54 -4.43 6.32
N PHE A 27 -7.42 -3.54 7.31
CA PHE A 27 -6.21 -2.74 7.51
C PHE A 27 -4.96 -3.62 7.69
N GLY A 28 -5.03 -4.66 8.50
CA GLY A 28 -3.91 -5.60 8.69
C GLY A 28 -3.49 -6.33 7.41
N GLU A 29 -4.44 -6.70 6.55
CA GLU A 29 -4.12 -7.31 5.25
C GLU A 29 -3.47 -6.31 4.27
N ALA A 30 -3.89 -5.05 4.33
CA ALA A 30 -3.29 -3.99 3.51
C ALA A 30 -1.88 -3.63 3.97
N SER A 31 -1.68 -3.48 5.28
CA SER A 31 -0.37 -3.25 5.90
C SER A 31 0.61 -4.40 5.63
N ARG A 32 0.16 -5.65 5.79
CA ARG A 32 0.97 -6.82 5.44
C ARG A 32 1.36 -6.81 3.96
N TRP A 33 0.42 -6.54 3.06
CA TRP A 33 0.72 -6.45 1.63
C TRP A 33 1.76 -5.36 1.33
N ALA A 34 1.63 -4.18 1.94
CA ALA A 34 2.60 -3.09 1.78
C ALA A 34 3.99 -3.48 2.31
N SER A 35 4.04 -4.11 3.49
CA SER A 35 5.28 -4.65 4.07
C SER A 35 5.97 -5.65 3.14
N GLU A 36 5.22 -6.54 2.48
CA GLU A 36 5.78 -7.49 1.53
C GLU A 36 6.34 -6.82 0.27
N MET A 37 5.74 -5.73 -0.21
CA MET A 37 6.28 -4.97 -1.35
C MET A 37 7.57 -4.26 -0.97
N ILE A 38 7.61 -3.64 0.22
CA ILE A 38 8.81 -2.96 0.73
C ILE A 38 9.95 -3.97 0.94
N GLU A 39 9.69 -5.14 1.53
CA GLU A 39 10.72 -6.19 1.67
C GLU A 39 11.26 -6.66 0.30
N LYS A 40 10.39 -6.76 -0.72
CA LYS A 40 10.80 -7.09 -2.09
C LYS A 40 11.68 -5.99 -2.68
N ASP A 41 11.35 -4.72 -2.45
CA ASP A 41 12.16 -3.58 -2.91
C ASP A 41 13.55 -3.59 -2.26
N GLU A 42 13.64 -3.77 -0.95
CA GLU A 42 14.91 -3.87 -0.21
C GLU A 42 15.81 -5.01 -0.72
N ARG A 43 15.20 -6.09 -1.21
CA ARG A 43 15.91 -7.24 -1.81
C ARG A 43 16.19 -7.06 -3.31
N GLY A 44 15.81 -5.92 -3.89
CA GLY A 44 15.88 -5.63 -5.33
C GLY A 44 15.05 -6.60 -6.17
N LEU A 45 13.97 -7.12 -5.62
CA LEU A 45 13.01 -8.04 -6.25
C LEU A 45 11.75 -7.32 -6.75
N LEU A 46 11.67 -6.00 -6.57
CA LEU A 46 10.57 -5.16 -7.02
C LEU A 46 11.04 -4.25 -8.17
N GLU A 47 10.23 -4.14 -9.21
CA GLU A 47 10.36 -3.11 -10.25
C GLU A 47 9.10 -2.28 -10.31
N PHE A 48 9.26 -0.97 -10.46
CA PHE A 48 8.16 -0.03 -10.55
C PHE A 48 7.87 0.33 -12.01
N ASP A 49 6.59 0.33 -12.38
CA ASP A 49 6.15 0.66 -13.74
C ASP A 49 4.86 1.52 -13.73
N PRO A 50 4.84 2.71 -14.36
CA PRO A 50 6.00 3.39 -14.95
C PRO A 50 6.92 3.99 -13.88
N LYS A 51 8.20 4.25 -14.23
CA LYS A 51 9.19 4.79 -13.29
C LYS A 51 8.86 6.21 -12.80
N GLU A 52 8.10 6.98 -13.55
CA GLU A 52 7.65 8.32 -13.17
C GLU A 52 6.69 8.32 -11.97
N ASP A 53 5.98 7.22 -11.74
CA ASP A 53 5.03 7.06 -10.63
C ASP A 53 5.67 6.51 -9.34
N ILE A 54 6.98 6.25 -9.32
CA ILE A 54 7.68 5.64 -8.17
C ILE A 54 7.37 6.38 -6.88
N SER A 55 7.42 7.72 -6.90
CA SER A 55 7.18 8.52 -5.70
C SER A 55 5.77 8.31 -5.16
N THR A 56 4.76 8.31 -6.02
CA THR A 56 3.36 8.12 -5.63
C THR A 56 3.10 6.69 -5.15
N ILE A 57 3.65 5.70 -5.85
CA ILE A 57 3.59 4.29 -5.45
C ILE A 57 4.20 4.11 -4.06
N PHE A 58 5.38 4.68 -3.82
CA PHE A 58 6.08 4.54 -2.55
C PHE A 58 5.38 5.27 -1.39
N SER A 59 4.83 6.47 -1.64
CA SER A 59 3.97 7.16 -0.66
C SER A 59 2.75 6.32 -0.29
N GLY A 60 2.06 5.76 -1.29
CA GLY A 60 0.90 4.89 -1.05
C GLY A 60 1.26 3.61 -0.28
N LEU A 61 2.39 2.97 -0.60
CA LEU A 61 2.90 1.83 0.18
C LEU A 61 3.19 2.21 1.64
N THR A 62 3.82 3.37 1.85
CA THR A 62 4.18 3.85 3.19
C THR A 62 2.93 4.12 4.03
N TYR A 63 1.91 4.75 3.45
CA TYR A 63 0.63 4.95 4.13
C TYR A 63 -0.02 3.61 4.49
N LEU A 64 -0.13 2.70 3.53
CA LEU A 64 -0.77 1.40 3.73
C LEU A 64 -0.02 0.56 4.79
N LEU A 65 1.31 0.67 4.88
CA LEU A 65 2.11 0.03 5.92
C LEU A 65 1.73 0.49 7.34
N GLY A 66 1.26 1.72 7.51
CA GLY A 66 0.85 2.27 8.80
C GLY A 66 -0.65 2.15 9.09
N VAL A 67 -1.45 1.65 8.15
CA VAL A 67 -2.92 1.72 8.26
C VAL A 67 -3.48 0.82 9.36
N ASP A 68 -2.74 -0.19 9.80
CA ASP A 68 -3.12 -1.11 10.88
C ASP A 68 -2.60 -0.69 12.26
N LEU A 69 -2.02 0.50 12.40
CA LEU A 69 -1.62 1.03 13.69
C LEU A 69 -2.84 1.21 14.61
N GLU A 70 -2.77 0.60 15.79
CA GLU A 70 -3.81 0.67 16.81
C GLU A 70 -3.49 1.73 17.88
N GLU A 71 -4.47 2.55 18.23
CA GLU A 71 -4.41 3.43 19.41
C GLU A 71 -4.67 2.67 20.71
N SER A 72 -5.51 1.64 20.63
CA SER A 72 -5.82 0.71 21.71
C SER A 72 -6.31 -0.62 21.11
N PRO A 73 -6.34 -1.73 21.87
CA PRO A 73 -6.68 -3.03 21.31
C PRO A 73 -8.00 -3.04 20.52
N GLY A 74 -7.90 -3.26 19.21
CA GLY A 74 -9.04 -3.29 18.29
C GLY A 74 -9.59 -1.92 17.87
N VAL A 75 -8.90 -0.82 18.20
CA VAL A 75 -9.21 0.54 17.77
C VAL A 75 -8.05 1.08 16.96
N TYR A 76 -8.25 1.19 15.65
CA TYR A 76 -7.25 1.70 14.72
C TYR A 76 -7.15 3.23 14.78
N PHE A 77 -5.92 3.73 14.60
CA PHE A 77 -5.63 5.16 14.44
C PHE A 77 -6.27 5.71 13.16
N HIS A 78 -6.23 4.93 12.09
CA HIS A 78 -6.87 5.29 10.83
C HIS A 78 -8.32 4.84 10.78
N SER A 79 -9.18 5.67 10.19
CA SER A 79 -10.54 5.32 9.79
C SER A 79 -10.63 5.10 8.28
N ILE A 80 -11.71 4.48 7.79
CA ILE A 80 -12.00 4.38 6.35
C ILE A 80 -12.03 5.76 5.68
N GLN A 81 -12.48 6.81 6.39
CA GLN A 81 -12.46 8.15 5.85
C GLN A 81 -11.03 8.65 5.62
N ASN A 82 -10.10 8.39 6.55
CA ASN A 82 -8.70 8.76 6.36
C ASN A 82 -8.08 8.05 5.14
N VAL A 83 -8.43 6.79 4.91
CA VAL A 83 -7.94 6.04 3.73
C VAL A 83 -8.50 6.64 2.43
N LYS A 84 -9.78 7.08 2.44
CA LYS A 84 -10.38 7.79 1.29
C LYS A 84 -9.71 9.14 1.04
N ASP A 85 -9.42 9.90 2.09
CA ASP A 85 -8.78 11.20 1.98
C ASP A 85 -7.38 11.06 1.36
N GLU A 86 -6.56 10.13 1.88
CA GLU A 86 -5.24 9.82 1.31
C GLU A 86 -5.33 9.32 -0.14
N TYR A 87 -6.29 8.44 -0.46
CA TYR A 87 -6.51 7.98 -1.83
C TYR A 87 -6.78 9.16 -2.78
N ASN A 88 -7.59 10.12 -2.36
CA ASN A 88 -7.86 11.29 -3.20
C ASN A 88 -6.61 12.17 -3.34
N GLU A 89 -5.86 12.41 -2.27
CA GLU A 89 -4.62 13.21 -2.31
C GLU A 89 -3.53 12.61 -3.21
N LEU A 90 -3.42 11.28 -3.25
CA LEU A 90 -2.38 10.59 -4.04
C LEU A 90 -2.74 10.42 -5.52
N PHE A 91 -4.03 10.31 -5.86
CA PHE A 91 -4.45 9.87 -7.19
C PHE A 91 -5.30 10.88 -7.99
N TYR A 92 -5.66 12.04 -7.42
CA TYR A 92 -6.47 13.09 -8.04
C TYR A 92 -5.92 14.50 -7.78
#